data_AF-A0A1E7FHT9-F1
#
_entry.id   AF-A0A1E7FHT9-F1
#
_cell.length_a   1.000
_cell.length_b   1.000
_cell.length_c   1.000
_cell.angle_alpha   90.00
_cell.angle_beta   90.00
_cell.angle_gamma   90.00
#
_symmetry.space_group_name_H-M   'P 1'
#
loop_
_entity.id
_entity.type
_entity.pdbx_description
1 polymer ?
#
loop_
_entity_poly.entity_id
_entity_poly.type
_entity_poly.pdbx_seq_one_letter_code
_entity_poly.pdbx_strand_id
1 'polypeptide(L)'
;MGKKSKQQNGQQPRKGPSTSSQPAVVAAAVAAAPIIFYPSDGPSNVELLQTKSASLQAKLETLTKHGMENNRAGFVKEFVPLDLSEMDANLYLQDLTTAFEAETHWTNLISEIAAIRCGKGVDRIEGDQITKAVFYFEHPLLAGCDREVAFCCRGGEWRAEG
;
A
#
# COMPACT_ATOMS: atom_id res chain seq x y z
N MET A 1 37.91 0.77 69.88
CA MET A 1 36.82 1.29 70.74
C MET A 1 36.91 2.81 70.72
N GLY A 2 36.11 3.62 70.05
CA GLY A 2 34.76 3.48 69.50
C GLY A 2 33.82 4.43 70.25
N LYS A 3 33.57 5.64 69.71
CA LYS A 3 32.49 6.63 69.98
C LYS A 3 33.00 8.02 69.49
N LYS A 4 32.30 8.87 68.73
CA LYS A 4 30.91 8.96 68.25
C LYS A 4 30.85 9.88 67.02
N SER A 5 29.91 9.60 66.13
CA SER A 5 29.59 10.27 64.88
C SER A 5 28.96 11.66 65.04
N LYS A 6 29.14 12.53 64.04
CA LYS A 6 28.08 13.42 63.54
C LYS A 6 28.23 13.63 62.03
N GLN A 7 27.09 13.68 61.36
CA GLN A 7 26.84 13.32 59.97
C GLN A 7 26.40 14.56 59.17
N GLN A 8 26.46 14.41 57.82
CA GLN A 8 25.79 15.17 56.75
C GLN A 8 26.60 16.33 56.13
N ASN A 9 27.15 16.19 54.91
CA ASN A 9 26.51 16.02 53.57
C ASN A 9 25.76 17.33 53.21
N GLY A 10 26.19 18.20 52.29
CA GLY A 10 26.89 17.99 51.03
C GLY A 10 25.89 18.14 49.88
N GLN A 11 25.59 19.37 49.44
CA GLN A 11 25.07 19.66 48.09
C GLN A 11 25.06 21.15 47.75
N GLN A 12 25.79 21.46 46.68
CA GLN A 12 25.98 22.75 46.01
C GLN A 12 25.02 22.86 44.78
N PRO A 13 25.02 23.98 44.01
CA PRO A 13 23.82 24.70 43.61
C PRO A 13 23.14 24.23 42.30
N ARG A 14 21.85 24.57 42.19
CA ARG A 14 21.01 24.38 41.00
C ARG A 14 21.49 25.25 39.83
N LYS A 15 21.81 24.59 38.71
CA LYS A 15 22.02 25.20 37.38
C LYS A 15 20.69 25.66 36.78
N GLY A 16 20.75 26.77 36.02
CA GLY A 16 19.61 27.49 35.47
C GLY A 16 18.84 26.80 34.34
N PRO A 17 17.78 27.45 33.82
CA PRO A 17 16.95 26.92 32.76
C PRO A 17 17.64 27.10 31.40
N SER A 18 18.11 26.00 30.81
CA SER A 18 18.50 25.95 29.40
C SER A 18 17.24 25.89 28.54
N THR A 19 16.98 27.00 27.84
CA THR A 19 15.98 27.11 26.78
C THR A 19 16.54 26.39 25.55
N SER A 20 16.12 25.14 25.35
CA SER A 20 16.44 24.37 24.14
C SER A 20 15.40 24.69 23.07
N SER A 21 15.73 25.63 22.18
CA SER A 21 15.02 25.83 20.91
C SER A 21 15.17 24.58 20.04
N GLN A 22 14.10 23.79 19.91
CA GLN A 22 13.99 22.82 18.83
C GLN A 22 13.67 23.56 17.53
N PRO A 23 14.31 23.23 16.40
CA PRO A 23 13.85 23.67 15.10
C PRO A 23 12.57 22.90 14.76
N ALA A 24 11.48 23.64 14.53
CA ALA A 24 10.26 23.11 13.95
C ALA A 24 10.59 22.51 12.57
N VAL A 25 10.54 21.18 12.46
CA VAL A 25 10.51 20.52 11.16
C VAL A 25 9.20 20.90 10.48
N VAL A 26 9.33 21.76 9.49
CA VAL A 26 8.24 22.14 8.59
C VAL A 26 7.82 20.86 7.88
N ALA A 27 6.64 20.34 8.23
CA ALA A 27 6.00 19.27 7.51
C ALA A 27 5.65 19.78 6.12
N ALA A 28 6.54 19.52 5.15
CA ALA A 28 6.22 19.67 3.75
C ALA A 28 5.17 18.62 3.43
N ALA A 29 3.92 19.07 3.24
CA ALA A 29 2.88 18.27 2.62
C ALA A 29 3.39 17.88 1.23
N VAL A 30 3.89 16.64 1.11
CA VAL A 30 4.23 16.05 -0.17
C VAL A 30 2.89 15.90 -0.89
N ALA A 31 2.66 16.75 -1.89
CA ALA A 31 1.49 16.65 -2.75
C ALA A 31 1.47 15.23 -3.34
N ALA A 32 0.43 14.46 -3.00
CA ALA A 32 0.23 13.12 -3.54
C ALA A 32 0.34 13.18 -5.06
N ALA A 33 1.20 12.34 -5.63
CA ALA A 33 1.29 12.19 -7.08
C ALA A 33 -0.11 11.90 -7.63
N PRO A 34 -0.49 12.45 -8.79
CA PRO A 34 -1.81 12.21 -9.35
C PRO A 34 -1.98 10.71 -9.57
N ILE A 35 -2.99 10.13 -8.91
CA ILE A 35 -3.42 8.75 -9.17
C ILE A 35 -3.71 8.69 -10.66
N ILE A 36 -2.87 7.95 -11.41
CA ILE A 36 -3.01 7.88 -12.85
C ILE A 36 -4.21 6.99 -13.16
N PHE A 37 -5.35 7.62 -13.35
CA PHE A 37 -6.52 7.02 -13.95
C PHE A 37 -6.37 7.09 -15.46
N TYR A 38 -6.42 5.94 -16.11
CA TYR A 38 -6.56 5.86 -17.56
C TYR A 38 -8.05 5.88 -17.89
N PRO A 39 -8.63 7.04 -18.29
CA PRO A 39 -9.91 7.01 -18.96
C PRO A 39 -9.75 6.16 -20.23
N SER A 40 -10.75 5.33 -20.50
CA SER A 40 -10.81 4.53 -21.74
C SER A 40 -11.06 5.47 -22.94
N ASP A 41 -10.08 6.31 -23.29
CA ASP A 41 -10.17 7.33 -24.33
C ASP A 41 -9.56 6.83 -25.64
N GLY A 42 -10.41 6.20 -26.47
CA GLY A 42 -10.18 6.04 -27.90
C GLY A 42 -9.08 5.05 -28.33
N PRO A 43 -8.98 4.76 -29.65
CA PRO A 43 -8.20 3.66 -30.18
C PRO A 43 -6.70 3.99 -30.10
N SER A 44 -6.09 3.68 -28.97
CA SER A 44 -4.64 3.60 -28.84
C SER A 44 -4.20 2.32 -29.55
N ASN A 45 -3.17 2.40 -30.41
CA ASN A 45 -2.53 1.24 -31.08
C ASN A 45 -1.85 0.24 -30.12
N VAL A 46 -2.08 0.38 -28.81
CA VAL A 46 -1.59 -0.54 -27.79
C VAL A 46 -2.71 -1.54 -27.55
N GLU A 47 -2.49 -2.78 -27.96
CA GLU A 47 -3.41 -3.88 -27.66
C GLU A 47 -3.52 -4.01 -26.14
N LEU A 48 -4.69 -3.66 -25.59
CA LEU A 48 -4.95 -3.76 -24.16
C LEU A 48 -5.26 -5.21 -23.82
N LEU A 49 -4.42 -5.83 -22.98
CA LEU A 49 -4.59 -7.22 -22.59
C LEU A 49 -5.29 -7.33 -21.25
N GLN A 50 -6.61 -7.54 -21.29
CA GLN A 50 -7.45 -7.75 -20.11
C GLN A 50 -7.73 -9.23 -19.85
N THR A 51 -8.14 -9.56 -18.62
CA THR A 51 -8.62 -10.91 -18.31
C THR A 51 -9.89 -11.25 -19.10
N LYS A 52 -10.04 -12.52 -19.46
CA LYS A 52 -11.26 -13.06 -20.09
C LYS A 52 -12.35 -13.38 -19.07
N SER A 53 -12.02 -13.36 -17.78
CA SER A 53 -12.94 -13.72 -16.70
C SER A 53 -13.77 -12.52 -16.26
N ALA A 54 -15.07 -12.57 -16.52
CA ALA A 54 -15.99 -11.50 -16.14
C ALA A 54 -16.00 -11.27 -14.61
N SER A 55 -15.89 -12.33 -13.80
CA SER A 55 -15.88 -12.20 -12.34
C SER A 55 -14.58 -11.60 -11.81
N LEU A 56 -13.43 -11.93 -12.41
CA LEU A 56 -12.16 -11.30 -12.07
C LEU A 56 -12.13 -9.83 -12.53
N GLN A 57 -12.67 -9.53 -13.73
CA GLN A 57 -12.78 -8.16 -14.20
C GLN A 57 -13.64 -7.30 -13.26
N ALA A 58 -14.80 -7.81 -12.82
CA ALA A 58 -15.65 -7.13 -11.83
C ALA A 58 -14.94 -6.93 -10.48
N LYS A 59 -14.08 -7.88 -10.09
CA LYS A 59 -13.24 -7.72 -8.90
C LYS A 59 -12.24 -6.57 -9.03
N LEU A 60 -11.52 -6.53 -10.16
CA LEU A 60 -10.56 -5.46 -10.45
C LEU A 60 -11.23 -4.08 -10.52
N GLU A 61 -12.45 -4.02 -11.06
CA GLU A 61 -13.28 -2.80 -11.03
C GLU A 61 -13.62 -2.37 -9.61
N THR A 62 -14.03 -3.31 -8.75
CA THR A 62 -14.34 -3.05 -7.34
C THR A 62 -13.12 -2.52 -6.58
N LEU A 63 -11.96 -3.17 -6.73
CA LEU A 63 -10.71 -2.73 -6.12
C LEU A 63 -10.31 -1.34 -6.61
N THR A 64 -10.43 -1.09 -7.91
CA THR A 64 -10.11 0.23 -8.48
C THR A 64 -11.05 1.31 -7.93
N LYS A 65 -12.34 1.00 -7.74
CA LYS A 65 -13.31 1.90 -7.12
C LYS A 65 -12.91 2.25 -5.67
N HIS A 66 -12.52 1.26 -4.86
CA HIS A 66 -11.98 1.54 -3.53
C HIS A 66 -10.74 2.46 -3.58
N GLY A 67 -9.89 2.27 -4.59
CA GLY A 67 -8.78 3.18 -4.90
C GLY A 67 -9.22 4.63 -5.11
N MET A 68 -10.22 4.85 -5.97
CA MET A 68 -10.78 6.19 -6.28
C MET A 68 -11.38 6.87 -5.07
N GLU A 69 -12.05 6.10 -4.23
CA GLU A 69 -12.70 6.59 -3.01
C GLU A 69 -11.73 6.73 -1.83
N ASN A 70 -10.44 6.42 -2.04
CA ASN A 70 -9.41 6.32 -1.00
C ASN A 70 -9.83 5.40 0.17
N ASN A 71 -10.65 4.39 -0.12
CA ASN A 71 -11.17 3.45 0.87
C ASN A 71 -10.19 2.29 1.08
N ARG A 72 -9.10 2.56 1.81
CA ARG A 72 -8.02 1.58 2.06
C ARG A 72 -8.50 0.35 2.82
N ALA A 73 -9.37 0.53 3.80
CA ALA A 73 -9.93 -0.60 4.58
C ALA A 73 -10.80 -1.52 3.72
N GLY A 74 -11.68 -0.94 2.88
CA GLY A 74 -12.47 -1.70 1.92
C GLY A 74 -11.60 -2.41 0.89
N PHE A 75 -10.58 -1.72 0.38
CA PHE A 75 -9.60 -2.33 -0.52
C PHE A 75 -8.91 -3.54 0.12
N VAL A 76 -8.32 -3.40 1.31
CA VAL A 76 -7.60 -4.48 2.00
C VAL A 76 -8.51 -5.68 2.22
N LYS A 77 -9.72 -5.46 2.73
CA LYS A 77 -10.71 -6.52 2.93
C LYS A 77 -11.01 -7.27 1.62
N GLU A 78 -11.08 -6.56 0.51
CA GLU A 78 -11.37 -7.16 -0.79
C GLU A 78 -10.13 -7.80 -1.46
N PHE A 79 -8.94 -7.31 -1.15
CA PHE A 79 -7.71 -7.63 -1.86
C PHE A 79 -6.96 -8.83 -1.27
N VAL A 80 -6.83 -8.90 0.06
CA VAL A 80 -5.96 -9.88 0.72
C VAL A 80 -6.49 -11.32 0.66
N PRO A 81 -5.63 -12.35 0.76
CA PRO A 81 -6.06 -13.75 0.79
C PRO A 81 -7.11 -14.04 1.87
N LEU A 82 -8.04 -14.96 1.58
CA LEU A 82 -9.09 -15.36 2.53
C LEU A 82 -8.55 -16.09 3.77
N ASP A 83 -7.37 -16.69 3.66
CA ASP A 83 -6.66 -17.39 4.72
C ASP A 83 -5.69 -16.50 5.50
N LEU A 84 -5.59 -15.21 5.16
CA LEU A 84 -4.80 -14.24 5.91
C LEU A 84 -5.42 -13.99 7.29
N SER A 85 -4.60 -13.97 8.34
CA SER A 85 -5.09 -13.69 9.69
C SER A 85 -5.59 -12.23 9.81
N GLU A 86 -6.58 -11.99 10.67
CA GLU A 86 -7.06 -10.62 10.92
C GLU A 86 -5.95 -9.70 11.42
N MET A 87 -5.00 -10.23 12.19
CA MET A 87 -3.85 -9.47 12.68
C MET A 87 -2.98 -9.00 11.52
N ASP A 88 -2.65 -9.89 10.59
CA ASP A 88 -1.81 -9.55 9.44
C ASP A 88 -2.52 -8.62 8.47
N ALA A 89 -3.83 -8.82 8.24
CA ALA A 89 -4.64 -7.90 7.44
C ALA A 89 -4.68 -6.48 8.04
N ASN A 90 -4.74 -6.37 9.38
CA ASN A 90 -4.70 -5.09 10.07
C ASN A 90 -3.30 -4.45 10.02
N LEU A 91 -2.22 -5.23 10.12
CA LEU A 91 -0.87 -4.71 9.93
C LEU A 91 -0.67 -4.17 8.52
N TYR A 92 -1.12 -4.91 7.50
CA TYR A 92 -1.08 -4.44 6.12
C TYR A 92 -1.89 -3.15 5.91
N LEU A 93 -3.07 -3.05 6.55
CA LEU A 93 -3.84 -1.80 6.54
C LEU A 93 -3.10 -0.65 7.23
N GLN A 94 -2.40 -0.91 8.35
CA GLN A 94 -1.58 0.10 9.02
C GLN A 94 -0.42 0.57 8.14
N ASP A 95 0.23 -0.33 7.42
CA ASP A 95 1.29 0.02 6.46
C ASP A 95 0.76 0.92 5.33
N LEU A 96 -0.46 0.65 4.88
CA LEU A 96 -1.13 1.47 3.88
C LEU A 96 -1.71 2.78 4.42
N THR A 97 -1.77 3.02 5.74
CA THR A 97 -2.47 4.20 6.32
C THR A 97 -1.60 5.08 7.20
N THR A 98 -0.64 4.51 7.92
CA THR A 98 0.09 5.20 9.00
C THR A 98 1.60 5.15 8.86
N ALA A 99 2.14 4.26 8.03
CA ALA A 99 3.56 4.22 7.76
C ALA A 99 4.03 5.50 7.06
N PHE A 100 5.31 5.84 7.23
CA PHE A 100 5.91 7.03 6.61
C PHE A 100 5.73 7.05 5.08
N GLU A 101 5.75 5.89 4.44
CA GLU A 101 5.63 5.72 2.99
C GLU A 101 4.22 5.32 2.55
N ALA A 102 3.22 5.39 3.45
CA ALA A 102 1.85 4.91 3.21
C ALA A 102 1.22 5.49 1.93
N GLU A 103 1.38 6.79 1.69
CA GLU A 103 0.83 7.43 0.48
C GLU A 103 1.47 6.94 -0.81
N THR A 104 2.79 6.76 -0.79
CA THR A 104 3.53 6.22 -1.95
C THR A 104 3.14 4.78 -2.21
N HIS A 105 3.09 3.95 -1.15
CA HIS A 105 2.67 2.55 -1.25
C HIS A 105 1.25 2.42 -1.78
N TRP A 106 0.33 3.22 -1.26
CA TRP A 106 -1.05 3.26 -1.72
C TRP A 106 -1.15 3.69 -3.19
N THR A 107 -0.44 4.74 -3.59
CA THR A 107 -0.46 5.25 -4.96
C THR A 107 0.07 4.20 -5.95
N ASN A 108 1.19 3.55 -5.61
CA ASN A 108 1.75 2.47 -6.41
C ASN A 108 0.75 1.33 -6.55
N LEU A 109 0.21 0.83 -5.44
CA LEU A 109 -0.74 -0.29 -5.46
C LEU A 109 -1.99 0.01 -6.30
N ILE A 110 -2.60 1.18 -6.15
CA ILE A 110 -3.80 1.54 -6.93
C ILE A 110 -3.46 1.75 -8.40
N SER A 111 -2.26 2.26 -8.72
CA SER A 111 -1.81 2.37 -10.11
C SER A 111 -1.62 0.99 -10.75
N GLU A 112 -1.05 0.01 -10.04
CA GLU A 112 -0.90 -1.38 -10.49
C GLU A 112 -2.27 -2.01 -10.77
N ILE A 113 -3.22 -1.91 -9.83
CA ILE A 113 -4.57 -2.46 -10.00
C ILE A 113 -5.30 -1.80 -11.18
N ALA A 114 -5.17 -0.48 -11.33
CA ALA A 114 -5.76 0.23 -12.46
C ALA A 114 -5.16 -0.22 -13.80
N ALA A 115 -3.85 -0.44 -13.87
CA ALA A 115 -3.15 -0.96 -15.05
C ALA A 115 -3.65 -2.36 -15.42
N ILE A 116 -3.70 -3.29 -14.45
CA ILE A 116 -4.22 -4.64 -14.63
C ILE A 116 -5.67 -4.61 -15.11
N ARG A 117 -6.53 -3.81 -14.47
CA ARG A 117 -7.96 -3.68 -14.84
C ARG A 117 -8.14 -3.25 -16.30
N CYS A 118 -7.35 -2.28 -16.77
CA CYS A 118 -7.47 -1.76 -18.14
C CYS A 118 -6.61 -2.50 -19.16
N GLY A 119 -5.78 -3.46 -18.73
CA GLY A 119 -4.85 -4.18 -19.60
C GLY A 119 -3.69 -3.33 -20.13
N LYS A 120 -3.42 -2.17 -19.52
CA LYS A 120 -2.37 -1.26 -19.98
C LYS A 120 -1.01 -1.71 -19.46
N GLY A 121 -0.08 -1.95 -20.37
CA GLY A 121 1.28 -2.42 -20.03
C GLY A 121 1.31 -3.87 -19.54
N VAL A 122 0.21 -4.61 -19.69
CA VAL A 122 0.14 -6.04 -19.39
C VAL A 122 0.72 -6.80 -20.58
N ASP A 123 1.84 -7.47 -20.34
CA ASP A 123 2.56 -8.23 -21.36
C ASP A 123 1.91 -9.59 -21.59
N ARG A 124 1.50 -10.25 -20.50
CA ARG A 124 0.80 -11.54 -20.57
C ARG A 124 -0.03 -11.82 -19.32
N ILE A 125 -1.01 -12.70 -19.50
CA ILE A 125 -1.83 -13.26 -18.41
C ILE A 125 -1.72 -14.78 -18.44
N GLU A 126 -1.19 -15.35 -17.37
CA GLU A 126 -1.08 -16.79 -17.17
C GLU A 126 -2.20 -17.33 -16.26
N GLY A 127 -2.28 -18.66 -16.14
CA GLY A 127 -3.35 -19.35 -15.44
C GLY A 127 -4.56 -19.67 -16.33
N ASP A 128 -5.51 -20.41 -15.77
CA ASP A 128 -6.74 -20.78 -16.47
C ASP A 128 -7.76 -19.62 -16.53
N GLN A 129 -7.52 -18.55 -15.76
CA GLN A 129 -8.42 -17.40 -15.56
C GLN A 129 -9.80 -17.81 -15.03
N ILE A 130 -9.92 -18.99 -14.43
CA ILE A 130 -11.13 -19.51 -13.80
C ILE A 130 -10.87 -19.69 -12.30
N THR A 131 -9.76 -20.32 -11.97
CA THR A 131 -9.29 -20.57 -10.60
C THR A 131 -8.08 -19.73 -10.25
N LYS A 132 -7.24 -19.39 -11.24
CA LYS A 132 -6.04 -18.57 -11.05
C LYS A 132 -5.76 -17.71 -12.28
N ALA A 133 -5.35 -16.47 -12.06
CA ALA A 133 -4.84 -15.57 -13.08
C ALA A 133 -3.58 -14.89 -12.57
N VAL A 134 -2.52 -14.84 -13.37
CA VAL A 134 -1.27 -14.17 -13.02
C VAL A 134 -0.97 -13.12 -14.09
N PHE A 135 -0.89 -11.87 -13.68
CA PHE A 135 -0.63 -10.74 -14.56
C PHE A 135 0.84 -10.38 -14.51
N TYR A 136 1.46 -10.29 -15.69
CA TYR A 136 2.83 -9.80 -15.88
C TYR A 136 2.77 -8.47 -16.60
N PHE A 137 3.35 -7.43 -16.02
CA PHE A 137 3.25 -6.06 -16.53
C PHE A 137 4.38 -5.19 -16.01
N GLU A 138 4.71 -4.13 -16.74
CA GLU A 138 5.63 -3.09 -16.25
C GLU A 138 4.92 -2.19 -15.23
N HIS A 139 5.58 -1.85 -14.12
CA HIS A 139 5.03 -0.98 -13.09
C HIS A 139 4.68 0.39 -13.70
N PRO A 140 3.42 0.86 -13.57
CA PRO A 140 2.93 2.03 -14.32
C PRO A 140 3.58 3.36 -13.94
N LEU A 141 4.21 3.43 -12.76
CA LEU A 141 4.93 4.62 -12.27
C LEU A 141 6.45 4.46 -12.23
N LEU A 142 6.98 3.27 -12.50
CA LEU A 142 8.41 2.96 -12.34
C LEU A 142 8.90 2.24 -13.60
N ALA A 143 9.42 3.02 -14.54
CA ALA A 143 9.88 2.49 -15.82
C ALA A 143 11.02 1.47 -15.63
N GLY A 144 10.97 0.37 -16.37
CA GLY A 144 11.90 -0.75 -16.30
C GLY A 144 11.73 -1.65 -15.08
N CYS A 145 10.63 -1.51 -14.33
CA CYS A 145 10.32 -2.36 -13.18
C CYS A 145 9.20 -3.34 -13.53
N ASP A 146 9.56 -4.59 -13.80
CA ASP A 146 8.59 -5.65 -14.08
C ASP A 146 7.88 -6.08 -12.79
N ARG A 147 6.57 -6.35 -12.90
CA ARG A 147 5.69 -6.74 -11.81
C ARG A 147 4.92 -8.00 -12.16
N GLU A 148 4.65 -8.78 -11.13
CA GLU A 148 3.77 -9.92 -11.17
C GLU A 148 2.72 -9.76 -10.07
N VAL A 149 1.44 -9.94 -10.43
CA VAL A 149 0.35 -10.00 -9.45
C VAL A 149 -0.52 -11.20 -9.77
N ALA A 150 -0.65 -12.11 -8.81
CA ALA A 150 -1.52 -13.27 -8.94
C ALA A 150 -2.86 -13.01 -8.25
N PHE A 151 -3.94 -13.52 -8.84
CA PHE A 151 -5.25 -13.64 -8.22
C PHE A 151 -5.71 -15.09 -8.24
N CYS A 152 -6.31 -15.54 -7.15
CA CYS A 152 -6.91 -16.86 -7.03
C CYS A 152 -8.39 -16.76 -6.66
N CYS A 153 -9.19 -17.63 -7.28
CA CYS A 153 -10.62 -17.75 -7.04
C CYS A 153 -10.87 -18.91 -6.09
N ARG A 154 -11.35 -18.63 -4.87
CA ARG A 154 -11.77 -19.65 -3.90
C ARG A 154 -13.23 -19.40 -3.53
N GLY A 155 -14.08 -20.42 -3.71
CA GLY A 155 -15.52 -20.28 -3.41
C GLY A 155 -16.24 -19.22 -4.26
N GLY A 156 -15.73 -18.89 -5.46
CA GLY A 156 -16.28 -17.85 -6.32
C GLY A 156 -15.77 -16.44 -6.02
N GLU A 157 -14.86 -16.29 -5.04
CA GLU A 157 -14.28 -15.01 -4.66
C GLU A 157 -12.81 -14.92 -5.08
N TRP A 158 -12.48 -13.87 -5.84
CA TRP A 158 -11.11 -13.57 -6.25
C TRP A 158 -10.38 -12.75 -5.18
N ARG A 159 -9.19 -13.21 -4.77
CA ARG A 159 -8.23 -12.48 -3.91
C ARG A 159 -6.86 -12.45 -4.56
N ALA A 160 -6.05 -11.46 -4.22
CA ALA A 160 -4.64 -11.47 -4.59
C ALA A 160 -3.89 -12.56 -3.81
N GLU A 161 -2.91 -13.18 -4.45
CA GLU A 161 -1.92 -14.05 -3.82
C GLU A 161 -0.52 -13.44 -4.05
N GLY A 162 0.29 -13.37 -2.99
CA GLY A 162 1.63 -12.79 -3.03
C GLY A 162 2.09 -12.33 -1.66
#